data_AF-A0A512JAQ9-F1
#
_entry.id   AF-A0A512JAQ9-F1
#
_cell.length_a   1.000
_cell.length_b   1.000
_cell.length_c   1.000
_cell.angle_alpha   90.00
_cell.angle_beta   90.00
_cell.angle_gamma   90.00
#
_symmetry.space_group_name_H-M   'P 1'
#
loop_
_entity.id
_entity.type
_entity.pdbx_description
1 polymer ?
#
loop_
_entity_poly.entity_id
_entity_poly.type
_entity_poly.pdbx_seq_one_letter_code
_entity_poly.pdbx_strand_id
1 'polypeptide(L)'
;MPSLLPIDHWTARSLLQKAIRRGDAEDAARAAVTLFALRGSAIWRRFMVIAFEDVGAGSAEAVIQTVELCLAPGPREQLGGDGPAAAWLARFLAGVPKDRGADFLICAAKDHPSLEAARQQSGSCSVSDRLAMVLNLDLPLAVGATAAWFASGLNQPGECRLGRGNLRGLMDAFLQLGIPAALVHATQLAARRTREPITLMVPLIWRAAFEGEYPHTVEEPVPTAMLVDEVPLYAFDKHTRIGKQAIGRLARENEALRACLEEHVPEYRHRDAACMAAFYADAAPVARRLGWQGSAPAERLGTESDMLRAGVPVGAIEPLLAAVRANLGHLNAIRAEIFRRTMGRG
;
A
#
# COMPACT_ATOMS: atom_id res chain seq x y z
N MET A 1 -12.11 24.80 5.75
CA MET A 1 -11.74 23.81 4.69
C MET A 1 -10.27 24.00 4.35
N PRO A 2 -9.46 22.92 4.22
CA PRO A 2 -8.05 23.02 3.83
C PRO A 2 -7.87 23.73 2.48
N SER A 3 -6.77 24.48 2.31
CA SER A 3 -6.40 25.09 1.03
C SER A 3 -6.01 24.02 0.00
N LEU A 4 -6.28 24.30 -1.28
CA LEU A 4 -5.87 23.42 -2.39
C LEU A 4 -4.37 23.54 -2.62
N LEU A 5 -3.73 22.41 -2.92
CA LEU A 5 -2.32 22.35 -3.26
C LEU A 5 -2.12 22.62 -4.77
N PRO A 6 -1.05 23.34 -5.16
CA PRO A 6 -0.75 23.63 -6.56
C PRO A 6 -0.06 22.43 -7.24
N ILE A 7 -0.73 21.27 -7.27
CA ILE A 7 -0.20 20.01 -7.76
C ILE A 7 -1.18 19.29 -8.67
N ASP A 8 -0.66 18.45 -9.57
CA ASP A 8 -1.51 17.59 -10.39
C ASP A 8 -2.17 16.47 -9.57
N HIS A 9 -3.16 15.80 -10.17
CA HIS A 9 -3.91 14.76 -9.50
C HIS A 9 -3.09 13.49 -9.19
N TRP A 10 -1.98 13.24 -9.90
CA TRP A 10 -1.10 12.10 -9.62
C TRP A 10 -0.31 12.35 -8.34
N THR A 11 0.22 13.56 -8.20
CA THR A 11 0.91 14.02 -7.00
C THR A 11 -0.05 14.10 -5.82
N ALA A 12 -1.26 14.64 -6.00
CA ALA A 12 -2.26 14.66 -4.93
C ALA A 12 -2.65 13.25 -4.44
N ARG A 13 -2.84 12.30 -5.37
CA ARG A 13 -3.09 10.89 -5.05
C ARG A 13 -1.91 10.22 -4.33
N SER A 14 -0.69 10.55 -4.74
CA SER A 14 0.54 10.06 -4.13
C SER A 14 0.69 10.58 -2.69
N LEU A 15 0.50 11.89 -2.51
CA LEU A 15 0.56 12.58 -1.22
C LEU A 15 -0.49 12.05 -0.25
N LEU A 16 -1.76 11.99 -0.67
CA LEU A 16 -2.86 11.50 0.18
C LEU A 16 -2.52 10.17 0.83
N GLN A 17 -2.07 9.20 0.04
CA GLN A 17 -1.75 7.87 0.53
C GLN A 17 -0.57 7.88 1.50
N LYS A 18 0.53 8.56 1.15
CA LYS A 18 1.75 8.59 1.97
C LYS A 18 1.56 9.37 3.26
N ALA A 19 0.84 10.49 3.21
CA ALA A 19 0.50 11.27 4.38
C ALA A 19 -0.36 10.44 5.36
N ILE A 20 -1.36 9.71 4.85
CA ILE A 20 -2.12 8.76 5.68
C ILE A 20 -1.17 7.73 6.30
N ARG A 21 -0.36 7.05 5.49
CA ARG A 21 0.61 6.03 5.94
C ARG A 21 1.57 6.54 7.04
N ARG A 22 2.07 7.76 6.90
CA ARG A 22 2.99 8.41 7.85
C ARG A 22 2.29 9.01 9.07
N GLY A 23 0.98 9.17 9.04
CA GLY A 23 0.22 9.84 10.10
C GLY A 23 0.18 11.37 9.99
N ASP A 24 0.54 11.93 8.84
CA ASP A 24 0.53 13.37 8.57
C ASP A 24 -0.90 13.85 8.24
N ALA A 25 -1.71 14.04 9.29
CA ALA A 25 -3.16 14.26 9.15
C ALA A 25 -3.53 15.50 8.32
N GLU A 26 -2.82 16.62 8.48
CA GLU A 26 -3.15 17.86 7.74
C GLU A 26 -2.74 17.78 6.27
N ASP A 27 -1.57 17.20 5.96
CA ASP A 27 -1.16 16.96 4.58
C ASP A 27 -2.10 15.97 3.88
N ALA A 28 -2.55 14.93 4.60
CA ALA A 28 -3.56 14.01 4.11
C ALA A 28 -4.89 14.71 3.80
N ALA A 29 -5.36 15.60 4.68
CA ALA A 29 -6.59 16.36 4.48
C ALA A 29 -6.51 17.31 3.28
N ARG A 30 -5.40 18.06 3.16
CA ARG A 30 -5.15 18.96 2.02
C ARG A 30 -5.07 18.19 0.70
N ALA A 31 -4.38 17.06 0.70
CA ALA A 31 -4.29 16.20 -0.48
C ALA A 31 -5.65 15.58 -0.86
N ALA A 32 -6.48 15.23 0.11
CA ALA A 32 -7.82 14.71 -0.13
C ALA A 32 -8.72 15.75 -0.81
N VAL A 33 -8.78 16.98 -0.28
CA VAL A 33 -9.59 18.05 -0.87
C VAL A 33 -9.07 18.43 -2.26
N THR A 34 -7.74 18.49 -2.42
CA THR A 34 -7.11 18.74 -3.73
C THR A 34 -7.46 17.65 -4.74
N LEU A 35 -7.34 16.37 -4.36
CA LEU A 35 -7.66 15.26 -5.24
C LEU A 35 -9.17 15.22 -5.58
N PHE A 36 -10.04 15.52 -4.63
CA PHE A 36 -11.48 15.63 -4.86
C PHE A 36 -11.81 16.76 -5.83
N ALA A 37 -11.22 17.95 -5.66
CA ALA A 37 -11.41 19.06 -6.59
C ALA A 37 -10.97 18.69 -8.02
N LEU A 38 -9.90 17.90 -8.17
CA LEU A 38 -9.37 17.50 -9.47
C LEU A 38 -10.06 16.28 -10.10
N ARG A 39 -10.60 15.36 -9.31
CA ARG A 39 -11.08 14.02 -9.77
C ARG A 39 -12.48 13.63 -9.30
N GLY A 40 -13.13 14.47 -8.51
CA GLY A 40 -14.47 14.25 -7.96
C GLY A 40 -14.58 12.95 -7.17
N SER A 41 -15.68 12.23 -7.38
CA SER A 41 -16.06 11.02 -6.64
C SER A 41 -15.10 9.84 -6.78
N ALA A 42 -14.13 9.89 -7.69
CA ALA A 42 -13.09 8.86 -7.82
C ALA A 42 -12.25 8.70 -6.54
N ILE A 43 -12.20 9.73 -5.69
CA ILE A 43 -11.49 9.69 -4.41
C ILE A 43 -12.03 8.60 -3.46
N TRP A 44 -13.34 8.33 -3.47
CA TRP A 44 -13.95 7.35 -2.55
C TRP A 44 -13.44 5.93 -2.80
N ARG A 45 -13.29 5.56 -4.09
CA ARG A 45 -12.64 4.29 -4.45
C ARG A 45 -11.19 4.26 -3.98
N ARG A 46 -10.49 5.39 -4.02
CA ARG A 46 -9.11 5.48 -3.56
C ARG A 46 -8.99 5.34 -2.04
N PHE A 47 -9.89 5.95 -1.26
CA PHE A 47 -9.95 5.76 0.19
C PHE A 47 -10.16 4.30 0.58
N MET A 48 -11.07 3.59 -0.11
CA MET A 48 -11.24 2.15 0.12
C MET A 48 -9.94 1.38 -0.11
N VAL A 49 -9.20 1.67 -1.19
CA VAL A 49 -7.90 1.01 -1.41
C VAL A 49 -6.91 1.35 -0.30
N ILE A 50 -6.76 2.63 0.07
CA ILE A 50 -5.84 3.08 1.13
C ILE A 50 -6.18 2.45 2.49
N ALA A 51 -7.47 2.34 2.83
CA ALA A 51 -7.89 1.73 4.08
C ALA A 51 -7.46 0.26 4.15
N PHE A 52 -7.57 -0.52 3.08
CA PHE A 52 -7.11 -1.90 3.08
C PHE A 52 -5.58 -2.05 2.91
N GLU A 53 -4.93 -1.11 2.21
CA GLU A 53 -3.50 -1.17 1.87
C GLU A 53 -2.59 -0.65 2.99
N ASP A 54 -2.95 0.47 3.63
CA ASP A 54 -2.10 1.18 4.57
C ASP A 54 -2.63 1.15 6.02
N VAL A 55 -3.95 1.06 6.23
CA VAL A 55 -4.53 0.93 7.57
C VAL A 55 -4.69 -0.54 7.96
N GLY A 56 -5.25 -1.35 7.06
CA GLY A 56 -5.26 -2.81 7.14
C GLY A 56 -5.80 -3.34 8.47
N ALA A 57 -5.13 -4.36 9.01
CA ALA A 57 -5.45 -4.94 10.31
C ALA A 57 -5.12 -4.00 11.48
N GLY A 58 -4.38 -2.91 11.25
CA GLY A 58 -4.03 -1.92 12.28
C GLY A 58 -5.25 -1.21 12.87
N SER A 59 -6.35 -1.11 12.12
CA SER A 59 -7.65 -0.73 12.64
C SER A 59 -8.78 -1.26 11.75
N ALA A 60 -9.32 -2.44 12.10
CA ALA A 60 -10.46 -3.02 11.40
C ALA A 60 -11.69 -2.09 11.43
N GLU A 61 -11.90 -1.38 12.54
CA GLU A 61 -12.97 -0.38 12.67
C GLU A 61 -12.82 0.74 11.64
N ALA A 62 -11.61 1.30 11.48
CA ALA A 62 -11.38 2.36 10.50
C ALA A 62 -11.58 1.88 9.05
N VAL A 63 -11.23 0.62 8.76
CA VAL A 63 -11.54 -0.02 7.47
C VAL A 63 -13.05 -0.10 7.25
N ILE A 64 -13.82 -0.57 8.24
CA ILE A 64 -15.29 -0.67 8.16
C ILE A 64 -15.91 0.70 7.93
N GLN A 65 -15.60 1.68 8.79
CA GLN A 65 -16.15 3.04 8.68
C GLN A 65 -15.81 3.69 7.34
N THR A 66 -14.61 3.43 6.80
CA THR A 66 -14.22 3.94 5.47
C THR A 66 -15.14 3.40 4.39
N VAL A 67 -15.42 2.08 4.39
CA VAL A 67 -16.29 1.46 3.38
C VAL A 67 -17.71 2.01 3.47
N GLU A 68 -18.24 2.16 4.68
CA GLU A 68 -19.58 2.73 4.92
C GLU A 68 -19.67 4.17 4.38
N LEU A 69 -18.71 5.02 4.75
CA LEU A 69 -18.67 6.42 4.32
C LEU A 69 -18.49 6.56 2.80
N CYS A 70 -17.73 5.66 2.17
CA CYS A 70 -17.49 5.69 0.72
C CYS A 70 -18.70 5.24 -0.11
N LEU A 71 -19.63 4.46 0.46
CA LEU A 71 -20.77 3.90 -0.26
C LEU A 71 -22.06 4.70 -0.10
N ALA A 72 -22.24 5.39 1.02
CA ALA A 72 -23.46 6.13 1.31
C ALA A 72 -23.25 7.66 1.30
N PRO A 73 -24.08 8.44 0.57
CA PRO A 73 -23.99 9.90 0.60
C PRO A 73 -24.45 10.52 1.93
N GLY A 74 -25.44 9.92 2.60
CA GLY A 74 -26.02 10.46 3.84
C GLY A 74 -24.99 10.77 4.94
N PRO A 75 -24.09 9.82 5.31
CA PRO A 75 -23.02 10.11 6.28
C PRO A 75 -22.08 11.24 5.84
N ARG A 76 -21.88 11.45 4.53
CA ARG A 76 -21.05 12.56 4.01
C ARG A 76 -21.77 13.91 4.12
N GLU A 77 -23.08 13.94 3.90
CA GLU A 77 -23.91 15.13 4.09
C GLU A 77 -23.87 15.62 5.54
N GLN A 78 -23.92 14.70 6.50
CA GLN A 78 -23.78 15.01 7.93
C GLN A 78 -22.41 15.63 8.28
N LEU A 79 -21.37 15.35 7.50
CA LEU A 79 -20.04 15.95 7.64
C LEU A 79 -19.90 17.29 6.89
N GLY A 80 -20.96 17.81 6.27
CA GLY A 80 -20.95 19.05 5.49
C GLY A 80 -20.71 18.85 4.00
N GLY A 81 -20.89 17.62 3.49
CA GLY A 81 -20.76 17.26 2.07
C GLY A 81 -19.43 16.58 1.74
N ASP A 82 -19.24 16.27 0.45
CA ASP A 82 -18.14 15.40 -0.01
C ASP A 82 -16.73 15.96 0.29
N GLY A 83 -16.51 17.26 0.13
CA GLY A 83 -15.21 17.89 0.39
C GLY A 83 -14.80 17.80 1.87
N PRO A 84 -15.63 18.31 2.80
CA PRO A 84 -15.42 18.13 4.23
C PRO A 84 -15.29 16.67 4.67
N ALA A 85 -16.14 15.78 4.14
CA ALA A 85 -16.07 14.34 4.44
C ALA A 85 -14.76 13.72 3.99
N ALA A 86 -14.23 14.09 2.81
CA ALA A 86 -12.94 13.61 2.32
C ALA A 86 -11.78 14.08 3.21
N ALA A 87 -11.80 15.35 3.64
CA ALA A 87 -10.80 15.89 4.56
C ALA A 87 -10.86 15.18 5.92
N TRP A 88 -12.06 14.98 6.47
CA TRP A 88 -12.28 14.27 7.73
C TRP A 88 -11.75 12.83 7.67
N LEU A 89 -12.13 12.08 6.63
CA LEU A 89 -11.72 10.70 6.45
C LEU A 89 -10.20 10.56 6.32
N ALA A 90 -9.55 11.48 5.62
CA ALA A 90 -8.09 11.50 5.50
C ALA A 90 -7.39 11.71 6.86
N ARG A 91 -7.89 12.64 7.69
CA ARG A 91 -7.37 12.84 9.06
C ARG A 91 -7.61 11.61 9.92
N PHE A 92 -8.82 11.05 9.87
CA PHE A 92 -9.19 9.87 10.62
C PHE A 92 -8.24 8.70 10.29
N LEU A 93 -8.04 8.40 9.00
CA LEU A 93 -7.13 7.33 8.58
C LEU A 93 -5.67 7.61 8.92
N ALA A 94 -5.21 8.87 8.82
CA ALA A 94 -3.88 9.25 9.28
C ALA A 94 -3.70 9.02 10.79
N GLY A 95 -4.75 9.24 11.58
CA GLY A 95 -4.72 9.18 13.03
C GLY A 95 -4.85 7.79 13.67
N VAL A 96 -5.06 6.70 12.92
CA VAL A 96 -5.17 5.31 13.46
C VAL A 96 -3.89 4.49 13.28
N PRO A 97 -3.67 3.38 14.03
CA PRO A 97 -2.55 2.49 13.74
C PRO A 97 -2.65 1.89 12.32
N LYS A 98 -1.50 1.61 11.72
CA LYS A 98 -1.37 1.15 10.34
C LYS A 98 -0.94 -0.30 10.26
N ASP A 99 -1.27 -0.96 9.17
CA ASP A 99 -0.74 -2.27 8.82
C ASP A 99 -0.66 -2.34 7.29
N ARG A 100 0.56 -2.51 6.79
CA ARG A 100 0.85 -2.69 5.36
C ARG A 100 0.95 -4.15 4.97
N GLY A 101 0.63 -5.07 5.88
CA GLY A 101 0.70 -6.51 5.65
C GLY A 101 -0.10 -6.91 4.41
N ALA A 102 -1.22 -6.24 4.12
CA ALA A 102 -2.04 -6.53 2.96
C ALA A 102 -1.30 -6.33 1.64
N ASP A 103 -0.57 -5.22 1.51
CA ASP A 103 0.28 -4.89 0.35
C ASP A 103 1.41 -5.92 0.19
N PHE A 104 2.11 -6.21 1.30
CA PHE A 104 3.19 -7.19 1.30
C PHE A 104 2.71 -8.60 0.90
N LEU A 105 1.57 -9.02 1.44
CA LEU A 105 1.03 -10.35 1.23
C LEU A 105 0.53 -10.55 -0.19
N ILE A 106 -0.17 -9.56 -0.78
CA ILE A 106 -0.63 -9.69 -2.17
C ILE A 106 0.54 -9.60 -3.16
N CYS A 107 1.53 -8.73 -2.93
CA CYS A 107 2.72 -8.66 -3.76
C CYS A 107 3.47 -10.01 -3.74
N ALA A 108 3.65 -10.58 -2.55
CA ALA A 108 4.29 -11.87 -2.40
C ALA A 108 3.50 -13.00 -3.07
N ALA A 109 2.20 -13.13 -2.77
CA ALA A 109 1.32 -14.14 -3.35
C ALA A 109 1.38 -14.13 -4.87
N LYS A 110 1.48 -12.93 -5.47
CA LYS A 110 1.52 -12.73 -6.91
C LYS A 110 2.84 -13.15 -7.55
N ASP A 111 3.96 -12.68 -6.99
CA ASP A 111 5.23 -12.64 -7.72
C ASP A 111 6.40 -13.28 -6.95
N HIS A 112 6.29 -13.58 -5.65
CA HIS A 112 7.43 -14.11 -4.89
C HIS A 112 7.76 -15.55 -5.33
N PRO A 113 9.03 -15.88 -5.64
CA PRO A 113 9.42 -17.21 -6.10
C PRO A 113 9.10 -18.34 -5.12
N SER A 114 9.23 -18.10 -3.81
CA SER A 114 8.92 -19.13 -2.79
C SER A 114 7.45 -19.55 -2.75
N LEU A 115 6.54 -18.77 -3.36
CA LEU A 115 5.11 -19.07 -3.42
C LEU A 115 4.68 -19.65 -4.78
N GLU A 116 5.62 -19.99 -5.65
CA GLU A 116 5.32 -20.55 -6.97
C GLU A 116 4.55 -21.88 -6.86
N ALA A 117 4.99 -22.78 -5.97
CA ALA A 117 4.28 -24.03 -5.72
C ALA A 117 2.84 -23.80 -5.21
N ALA A 118 2.66 -22.82 -4.32
CA ALA A 118 1.34 -22.46 -3.79
C ALA A 118 0.42 -21.89 -4.89
N ARG A 119 0.95 -21.06 -5.80
CA ARG A 119 0.22 -20.57 -6.97
C ARG A 119 -0.16 -21.70 -7.92
N GLN A 120 0.76 -22.62 -8.22
CA GLN A 120 0.50 -23.76 -9.09
C GLN A 120 -0.60 -24.67 -8.52
N GLN A 121 -0.47 -25.05 -7.25
CA GLN A 121 -1.48 -25.84 -6.54
C GLN A 121 -2.83 -25.14 -6.53
N SER A 122 -2.87 -23.86 -6.15
CA SER A 122 -4.11 -23.08 -6.13
C SER A 122 -4.72 -22.98 -7.53
N GLY A 123 -3.90 -22.83 -8.57
CA GLY A 123 -4.34 -22.78 -9.96
C GLY A 123 -4.93 -24.09 -10.47
N SER A 124 -4.38 -25.24 -10.03
CA SER A 124 -4.80 -26.57 -10.49
C SER A 124 -6.01 -27.15 -9.73
N CYS A 125 -6.25 -26.73 -8.49
CA CYS A 125 -7.31 -27.31 -7.66
C CYS A 125 -8.66 -26.60 -7.83
N SER A 126 -9.74 -27.26 -7.39
CA SER A 126 -11.10 -26.72 -7.45
C SER A 126 -11.27 -25.52 -6.52
N VAL A 127 -12.32 -24.72 -6.72
CA VAL A 127 -12.63 -23.61 -5.81
C VAL A 127 -12.90 -24.11 -4.38
N SER A 128 -13.51 -25.29 -4.24
CA SER A 128 -13.75 -25.90 -2.92
C SER A 128 -12.43 -26.22 -2.20
N ASP A 129 -11.45 -26.78 -2.92
CA ASP A 129 -10.14 -27.10 -2.34
C ASP A 129 -9.39 -25.83 -1.94
N ARG A 130 -9.48 -24.76 -2.74
CA ARG A 130 -8.88 -23.45 -2.39
C ARG A 130 -9.49 -22.89 -1.11
N LEU A 131 -10.81 -23.01 -0.94
CA LEU A 131 -11.48 -22.59 0.30
C LEU A 131 -11.04 -23.46 1.49
N ALA A 132 -10.87 -24.77 1.29
CA ALA A 132 -10.32 -25.65 2.32
C ALA A 132 -8.88 -25.27 2.70
N MET A 133 -8.05 -24.85 1.74
CA MET A 133 -6.72 -24.30 2.02
C MET A 133 -6.78 -23.01 2.85
N VAL A 134 -7.73 -22.11 2.56
CA VAL A 134 -7.94 -20.88 3.36
C VAL A 134 -8.31 -21.21 4.80
N LEU A 135 -9.10 -22.27 5.01
CA LEU A 135 -9.52 -22.74 6.33
C LEU A 135 -8.45 -23.54 7.07
N ASN A 136 -7.37 -23.94 6.41
CA ASN A 136 -6.31 -24.74 7.02
C ASN A 136 -5.30 -23.84 7.74
N LEU A 137 -5.36 -23.87 9.07
CA LEU A 137 -4.56 -23.02 9.97
C LEU A 137 -3.11 -23.48 10.08
N ASP A 138 -2.79 -24.71 9.68
CA ASP A 138 -1.44 -25.25 9.67
C ASP A 138 -0.63 -24.76 8.45
N LEU A 139 -1.29 -24.15 7.46
CA LEU A 139 -0.61 -23.56 6.31
C LEU A 139 0.00 -22.19 6.67
N PRO A 140 1.19 -21.86 6.12
CA PRO A 140 1.73 -20.52 6.25
C PRO A 140 0.76 -19.45 5.73
N LEU A 141 0.66 -18.32 6.42
CA LEU A 141 -0.27 -17.23 6.07
C LEU A 141 -0.23 -16.83 4.59
N ALA A 142 0.96 -16.74 4.00
CA ALA A 142 1.13 -16.38 2.59
C ALA A 142 0.59 -17.44 1.60
N VAL A 143 0.61 -18.72 1.99
CA VAL A 143 -0.02 -19.80 1.22
C VAL A 143 -1.54 -19.68 1.30
N GLY A 144 -2.09 -19.49 2.51
CA GLY A 144 -3.52 -19.25 2.70
C GLY A 144 -4.02 -18.00 1.95
N ALA A 145 -3.24 -16.93 1.93
CA ALA A 145 -3.54 -15.72 1.18
C ALA A 145 -3.51 -15.92 -0.35
N THR A 146 -2.56 -16.71 -0.84
CA THR A 146 -2.52 -17.12 -2.26
C THR A 146 -3.79 -17.90 -2.61
N ALA A 147 -4.19 -18.87 -1.77
CA ALA A 147 -5.42 -19.62 -1.96
C ALA A 147 -6.67 -18.72 -1.91
N ALA A 148 -6.73 -17.75 -1.00
CA ALA A 148 -7.83 -16.79 -0.90
C ALA A 148 -7.96 -15.93 -2.17
N TRP A 149 -6.84 -15.43 -2.70
CA TRP A 149 -6.84 -14.68 -3.95
C TRP A 149 -7.39 -15.53 -5.10
N PHE A 150 -6.90 -16.77 -5.26
CA PHE A 150 -7.37 -17.68 -6.31
C PHE A 150 -8.83 -18.13 -6.10
N ALA A 151 -9.29 -18.29 -4.86
CA ALA A 151 -10.68 -18.61 -4.55
C ALA A 151 -11.62 -17.46 -4.88
N SER A 152 -11.17 -16.21 -4.74
CA SER A 152 -12.01 -15.03 -5.01
C SER A 152 -12.36 -14.84 -6.48
N GLY A 153 -11.46 -15.24 -7.40
CA GLY A 153 -11.55 -14.96 -8.82
C GLY A 153 -11.34 -13.48 -9.19
N LEU A 154 -10.82 -12.66 -8.28
CA LEU A 154 -10.50 -11.25 -8.55
C LEU A 154 -9.17 -11.15 -9.30
N ASN A 155 -9.25 -10.89 -10.60
CA ASN A 155 -8.10 -10.52 -11.41
C ASN A 155 -7.82 -9.01 -11.31
N GLN A 156 -6.53 -8.64 -11.35
CA GLN A 156 -6.15 -7.25 -11.59
C GLN A 156 -6.46 -6.84 -13.04
N PRO A 157 -6.66 -5.54 -13.33
CA PRO A 157 -6.82 -5.07 -14.69
C PRO A 157 -5.65 -5.52 -15.60
N GLY A 158 -5.97 -6.20 -16.70
CA GLY A 158 -4.98 -6.72 -17.64
C GLY A 158 -4.46 -8.12 -17.31
N GLU A 159 -4.88 -8.73 -16.20
CA GLU A 159 -4.57 -10.11 -15.88
C GLU A 159 -5.78 -11.02 -16.13
N CYS A 160 -5.55 -12.18 -16.75
CA CYS A 160 -6.53 -13.25 -16.90
C CYS A 160 -5.97 -14.55 -16.31
N ARG A 161 -5.33 -14.46 -15.13
CA ARG A 161 -4.71 -15.62 -14.47
C ARG A 161 -5.76 -16.50 -13.79
N LEU A 162 -6.83 -15.90 -13.29
CA LEU A 162 -7.82 -16.60 -12.49
C LEU A 162 -9.08 -16.92 -13.30
N GLY A 163 -9.54 -18.17 -13.18
CA GLY A 163 -10.86 -18.61 -13.64
C GLY A 163 -11.99 -18.10 -12.73
N ARG A 164 -13.19 -18.69 -12.89
CA ARG A 164 -14.37 -18.33 -12.08
C ARG A 164 -14.12 -18.66 -10.60
N GLY A 165 -14.05 -17.62 -9.77
CA GLY A 165 -13.97 -17.77 -8.31
C GLY A 165 -15.33 -17.81 -7.61
N ASN A 166 -15.31 -17.96 -6.30
CA ASN A 166 -16.46 -17.90 -5.40
C ASN A 166 -16.19 -16.92 -4.25
N LEU A 167 -16.30 -15.61 -4.54
CA LEU A 167 -16.11 -14.56 -3.53
C LEU A 167 -17.07 -14.72 -2.34
N ARG A 168 -18.30 -15.20 -2.55
CA ARG A 168 -19.26 -15.44 -1.45
C ARG A 168 -18.77 -16.55 -0.52
N GLY A 169 -18.40 -17.70 -1.08
CA GLY A 169 -17.84 -18.81 -0.30
C GLY A 169 -16.56 -18.43 0.43
N LEU A 170 -15.74 -17.53 -0.13
CA LEU A 170 -14.58 -16.98 0.58
C LEU A 170 -14.98 -16.13 1.80
N MET A 171 -16.03 -15.31 1.70
CA MET A 171 -16.54 -14.57 2.86
C MET A 171 -17.08 -15.52 3.93
N ASP A 172 -17.79 -16.58 3.52
CA ASP A 172 -18.28 -17.62 4.43
C ASP A 172 -17.12 -18.34 5.13
N ALA A 173 -16.01 -18.60 4.41
CA ALA A 173 -14.80 -19.16 4.98
C ALA A 173 -14.14 -18.19 5.99
N PHE A 174 -14.09 -16.89 5.71
CA PHE A 174 -13.59 -15.90 6.67
C PHE A 174 -14.42 -15.85 7.96
N LEU A 175 -15.75 -15.97 7.86
CA LEU A 175 -16.62 -16.08 9.04
C LEU A 175 -16.31 -17.34 9.86
N GLN A 176 -16.06 -18.47 9.19
CA GLN A 176 -15.67 -19.72 9.87
C GLN A 176 -14.31 -19.61 10.59
N LEU A 177 -13.40 -18.77 10.09
CA LEU A 177 -12.14 -18.43 10.76
C LEU A 177 -12.32 -17.52 11.99
N GLY A 178 -13.55 -17.14 12.34
CA GLY A 178 -13.84 -16.26 13.48
C GLY A 178 -13.59 -14.78 13.20
N ILE A 179 -13.41 -14.38 11.94
CA ILE A 179 -13.20 -12.97 11.58
C ILE A 179 -14.51 -12.20 11.80
N PRO A 180 -14.46 -10.98 12.39
CA PRO A 180 -15.66 -10.19 12.67
C PRO A 180 -16.53 -9.98 11.43
N ALA A 181 -17.83 -10.24 11.58
CA ALA A 181 -18.79 -10.16 10.48
C ALA A 181 -18.81 -8.79 9.78
N ALA A 182 -18.64 -7.70 10.55
CA ALA A 182 -18.56 -6.36 10.00
C ALA A 182 -17.33 -6.17 9.08
N LEU A 183 -16.17 -6.72 9.46
CA LEU A 183 -14.96 -6.67 8.63
C LEU A 183 -15.09 -7.53 7.37
N VAL A 184 -15.70 -8.72 7.48
CA VAL A 184 -15.99 -9.57 6.31
C VAL A 184 -16.95 -8.86 5.35
N HIS A 185 -18.01 -8.24 5.86
CA HIS A 185 -18.96 -7.47 5.06
C HIS A 185 -18.30 -6.29 4.35
N ALA A 186 -17.51 -5.49 5.08
CA ALA A 186 -16.74 -4.38 4.51
C ALA A 186 -15.77 -4.86 3.41
N THR A 187 -15.10 -6.00 3.64
CA THR A 187 -14.23 -6.65 2.66
C THR A 187 -14.98 -7.03 1.38
N GLN A 188 -16.15 -7.65 1.51
CA GLN A 188 -16.96 -8.05 0.36
C GLN A 188 -17.36 -6.84 -0.49
N LEU A 189 -17.81 -5.77 0.15
CA LEU A 189 -18.23 -4.53 -0.51
C LEU A 189 -17.04 -3.85 -1.20
N ALA A 190 -15.92 -3.70 -0.49
CA ALA A 190 -14.69 -3.14 -1.04
C ALA A 190 -14.19 -3.95 -2.24
N ALA A 191 -14.07 -5.27 -2.10
CA ALA A 191 -13.64 -6.18 -3.17
C ALA A 191 -14.49 -6.04 -4.44
N ARG A 192 -15.83 -5.94 -4.32
CA ARG A 192 -16.71 -5.73 -5.47
C ARG A 192 -16.53 -4.35 -6.11
N ARG A 193 -16.36 -3.31 -5.28
CA ARG A 193 -16.31 -1.92 -5.73
C ARG A 193 -14.95 -1.52 -6.31
N THR A 194 -13.86 -2.02 -5.73
CA THR A 194 -12.49 -1.77 -6.15
C THR A 194 -12.03 -2.82 -7.16
N ARG A 195 -12.52 -4.07 -7.12
CA ARG A 195 -11.96 -5.18 -7.91
C ARG A 195 -10.46 -5.42 -7.61
N GLU A 196 -9.97 -4.95 -6.46
CA GLU A 196 -8.57 -5.10 -6.07
C GLU A 196 -8.41 -6.26 -5.08
N PRO A 197 -7.57 -7.27 -5.38
CA PRO A 197 -7.40 -8.44 -4.52
C PRO A 197 -6.76 -8.12 -3.17
N ILE A 198 -6.09 -6.97 -3.03
CA ILE A 198 -5.50 -6.52 -1.76
C ILE A 198 -6.52 -6.47 -0.62
N THR A 199 -7.79 -6.21 -0.93
CA THR A 199 -8.88 -6.16 0.06
C THR A 199 -9.08 -7.49 0.79
N LEU A 200 -8.72 -8.61 0.17
CA LEU A 200 -8.89 -9.96 0.71
C LEU A 200 -7.82 -10.32 1.75
N MET A 201 -6.74 -9.55 1.83
CA MET A 201 -5.60 -9.87 2.69
C MET A 201 -5.85 -9.46 4.14
N VAL A 202 -6.56 -8.35 4.36
CA VAL A 202 -6.82 -7.78 5.69
C VAL A 202 -7.53 -8.76 6.63
N PRO A 203 -8.59 -9.49 6.24
CA PRO A 203 -9.23 -10.48 7.11
C PRO A 203 -8.27 -11.57 7.61
N LEU A 204 -7.37 -12.06 6.75
CA LEU A 204 -6.39 -13.09 7.10
C LEU A 204 -5.32 -12.57 8.06
N ILE A 205 -4.83 -11.35 7.82
CA ILE A 205 -3.86 -10.70 8.71
C ILE A 205 -4.49 -10.37 10.05
N TRP A 206 -5.73 -9.87 10.07
CA TRP A 206 -6.47 -9.62 11.30
C TRP A 206 -6.57 -10.89 12.12
N ARG A 207 -6.97 -12.02 11.51
CA ARG A 207 -7.03 -13.29 12.23
C ARG A 207 -5.65 -13.69 12.77
N ALA A 208 -4.60 -13.63 11.96
CA ALA A 208 -3.26 -14.00 12.39
C ALA A 208 -2.68 -13.09 13.49
N ALA A 209 -3.07 -11.82 13.52
CA ALA A 209 -2.57 -10.84 14.50
C ALA A 209 -3.34 -10.86 15.83
N PHE A 210 -4.61 -11.27 15.82
CA PHE A 210 -5.51 -11.24 16.99
C PHE A 210 -5.88 -12.64 17.50
N GLU A 211 -5.26 -13.69 16.97
CA GLU A 211 -5.38 -15.05 17.48
C GLU A 211 -4.29 -15.32 18.53
N GLY A 212 -4.69 -15.65 19.75
CA GLY A 212 -3.79 -16.10 20.83
C GLY A 212 -2.93 -15.02 21.50
N GLU A 213 -2.66 -13.89 20.85
CA GLU A 213 -1.88 -12.77 21.39
C GLU A 213 -2.66 -11.45 21.34
N TYR A 214 -2.28 -10.51 22.21
CA TYR A 214 -2.74 -9.12 22.14
C TYR A 214 -1.77 -8.31 21.28
N PRO A 215 -2.14 -7.93 20.05
CA PRO A 215 -1.28 -7.09 19.24
C PRO A 215 -1.14 -5.72 19.91
N HIS A 216 0.01 -5.08 19.70
CA HIS A 216 0.31 -3.77 20.26
C HIS A 216 0.59 -2.78 19.15
N THR A 217 0.67 -1.50 19.50
CA THR A 217 1.09 -0.47 18.55
C THR A 217 2.58 -0.19 18.74
N VAL A 218 3.32 -0.16 17.64
CA VAL A 218 4.75 0.18 17.58
C VAL A 218 4.90 1.54 16.91
N GLU A 219 5.62 2.44 17.56
CA GLU A 219 6.04 3.71 16.98
C GLU A 219 7.41 3.54 16.32
N GLU A 220 7.55 3.98 15.09
CA GLU A 220 8.79 3.92 14.32
C GLU A 220 9.12 5.30 13.72
N PRO A 221 10.41 5.67 13.67
CA PRO A 221 10.79 6.92 13.04
C PRO A 221 10.52 6.88 11.54
N VAL A 222 9.89 7.94 11.02
CA VAL A 222 9.77 8.18 9.58
C VAL A 222 10.77 9.26 9.14
N PRO A 223 11.28 9.22 7.89
CA PRO A 223 12.17 10.26 7.39
C PRO A 223 11.51 11.64 7.45
N THR A 224 12.25 12.63 7.98
CA THR A 224 11.78 14.02 8.10
C THR A 224 11.32 14.56 6.75
N ALA A 225 10.13 15.13 6.72
CA ALA A 225 9.57 15.73 5.52
C ALA A 225 10.21 17.09 5.24
N MET A 226 10.81 17.25 4.07
CA MET A 226 11.16 18.56 3.52
C MET A 226 9.97 19.09 2.73
N LEU A 227 9.60 20.36 2.94
CA LEU A 227 8.53 21.02 2.19
C LEU A 227 9.10 21.98 1.15
N VAL A 228 8.46 22.03 -0.02
CA VAL A 228 8.70 23.04 -1.05
C VAL A 228 7.34 23.49 -1.56
N ASP A 229 7.07 24.80 -1.49
CA ASP A 229 5.77 25.40 -1.85
C ASP A 229 4.59 24.66 -1.18
N GLU A 230 4.74 24.39 0.13
CA GLU A 230 3.78 23.67 0.98
C GLU A 230 3.51 22.20 0.61
N VAL A 231 4.25 21.64 -0.34
CA VAL A 231 4.17 20.23 -0.74
C VAL A 231 5.32 19.46 -0.11
N PRO A 232 5.07 18.41 0.69
CA PRO A 232 6.14 17.58 1.22
C PRO A 232 6.75 16.73 0.11
N LEU A 233 8.08 16.72 0.02
CA LEU A 233 8.81 16.12 -1.10
C LEU A 233 8.68 14.60 -1.20
N TYR A 234 8.29 13.91 -0.12
CA TYR A 234 7.97 12.48 -0.17
C TYR A 234 6.77 12.18 -1.08
N ALA A 235 5.95 13.18 -1.43
CA ALA A 235 4.89 13.04 -2.45
C ALA A 235 5.46 12.65 -3.82
N PHE A 236 6.71 13.01 -4.11
CA PHE A 236 7.39 12.76 -5.38
C PHE A 236 8.18 11.45 -5.36
N ASP A 237 7.51 10.31 -5.52
CA ASP A 237 8.14 8.99 -5.52
C ASP A 237 8.04 8.26 -6.88
N LYS A 238 8.25 6.94 -6.87
CA LYS A 238 8.09 6.06 -8.03
C LYS A 238 6.72 6.10 -8.71
N HIS A 239 5.69 6.69 -8.11
CA HIS A 239 4.34 6.80 -8.68
C HIS A 239 4.06 8.17 -9.32
N THR A 240 5.01 9.11 -9.27
CA THR A 240 4.87 10.44 -9.88
C THR A 240 5.92 10.67 -10.96
N ARG A 241 5.62 11.53 -11.95
CA ARG A 241 6.57 11.88 -13.01
C ARG A 241 7.83 12.57 -12.44
N ILE A 242 7.62 13.55 -11.56
CA ILE A 242 8.70 14.29 -10.87
C ILE A 242 9.55 13.33 -10.05
N GLY A 243 8.94 12.44 -9.26
CA GLY A 243 9.67 11.48 -8.45
C GLY A 243 10.49 10.50 -9.29
N LYS A 244 9.92 9.92 -10.35
CA LYS A 244 10.68 9.05 -11.28
C LYS A 244 11.86 9.76 -11.93
N GLN A 245 11.72 11.04 -12.29
CA GLN A 245 12.79 11.84 -12.86
C GLN A 245 13.88 12.12 -11.80
N ALA A 246 13.49 12.49 -10.59
CA ALA A 246 14.40 12.77 -9.50
C ALA A 246 15.21 11.53 -9.09
N ILE A 247 14.54 10.38 -8.95
CA ILE A 247 15.19 9.12 -8.60
C ILE A 247 16.15 8.66 -9.71
N GLY A 248 15.74 8.76 -10.99
CA GLY A 248 16.62 8.42 -12.11
C GLY A 248 17.82 9.35 -12.25
N ARG A 249 17.70 10.60 -11.78
CA ARG A 249 18.82 11.54 -11.69
C ARG A 249 19.74 11.22 -10.52
N LEU A 250 19.19 10.94 -9.34
CA LEU A 250 19.95 10.47 -8.17
C LEU A 250 20.79 9.24 -8.50
N ALA A 251 20.20 8.25 -9.17
CA ALA A 251 20.89 7.02 -9.55
C ALA A 251 22.10 7.24 -10.49
N ARG A 252 22.14 8.36 -11.22
CA ARG A 252 23.26 8.72 -12.11
C ARG A 252 24.28 9.64 -11.44
N GLU A 253 23.82 10.56 -10.61
CA GLU A 253 24.66 11.63 -10.03
C GLU A 253 25.24 11.27 -8.66
N ASN A 254 24.63 10.34 -7.93
CA ASN A 254 25.12 9.91 -6.62
C ASN A 254 26.03 8.68 -6.74
N GLU A 255 27.31 8.86 -6.39
CA GLU A 255 28.33 7.81 -6.53
C GLU A 255 28.01 6.54 -5.74
N ALA A 256 27.60 6.66 -4.47
CA ALA A 256 27.30 5.52 -3.62
C ALA A 256 26.14 4.67 -4.16
N LEU A 257 25.04 5.31 -4.57
CA LEU A 257 23.90 4.61 -5.17
C LEU A 257 24.28 3.98 -6.52
N ARG A 258 25.00 4.72 -7.37
CA ARG A 258 25.42 4.23 -8.69
C ARG A 258 26.32 3.00 -8.56
N ALA A 259 27.34 3.06 -7.69
CA ALA A 259 28.25 1.93 -7.45
C ALA A 259 27.49 0.69 -6.96
N CYS A 260 26.56 0.87 -6.01
CA CYS A 260 25.73 -0.22 -5.51
C CYS A 260 24.84 -0.85 -6.60
N LEU A 261 24.31 -0.05 -7.52
CA LEU A 261 23.52 -0.53 -8.65
C LEU A 261 24.39 -1.29 -9.67
N GLU A 262 25.57 -0.75 -10.01
CA GLU A 262 26.52 -1.37 -10.95
C GLU A 262 27.06 -2.71 -10.42
N GLU A 263 27.29 -2.83 -9.11
CA GLU A 263 27.78 -4.05 -8.48
C GLU A 263 26.75 -5.18 -8.45
N HIS A 264 25.47 -4.86 -8.24
CA HIS A 264 24.47 -5.86 -7.86
C HIS A 264 23.27 -6.00 -8.79
N VAL A 265 22.97 -4.99 -9.61
CA VAL A 265 21.74 -4.93 -10.40
C VAL A 265 22.08 -4.88 -11.89
N PRO A 266 21.45 -5.69 -12.75
CA PRO A 266 21.63 -5.56 -14.19
C PRO A 266 21.29 -4.15 -14.68
N GLU A 267 22.11 -3.58 -15.56
CA GLU A 267 21.98 -2.19 -16.02
C GLU A 267 20.57 -1.82 -16.48
N TYR A 268 19.93 -2.70 -17.27
CA TYR A 268 18.57 -2.49 -17.78
C TYR A 268 17.48 -2.43 -16.69
N ARG A 269 17.81 -2.80 -15.44
CA ARG A 269 16.94 -2.74 -14.25
C ARG A 269 17.29 -1.63 -13.28
N HIS A 270 18.39 -0.90 -13.47
CA HIS A 270 18.85 0.13 -12.53
C HIS A 270 17.77 1.14 -12.15
N ARG A 271 16.99 1.60 -13.13
CA ARG A 271 15.90 2.56 -12.89
C ARG A 271 14.79 2.00 -12.01
N ASP A 272 14.36 0.77 -12.27
CA ASP A 272 13.29 0.11 -11.52
C ASP A 272 13.76 -0.17 -10.07
N ALA A 273 14.99 -0.69 -9.93
CA ALA A 273 15.64 -0.92 -8.64
C ALA A 273 15.76 0.36 -7.81
N ALA A 274 16.28 1.45 -8.40
CA ALA A 274 16.40 2.74 -7.72
C ALA A 274 15.02 3.29 -7.31
N CYS A 275 14.00 3.15 -8.17
CA CYS A 275 12.63 3.56 -7.85
C CYS A 275 12.05 2.77 -6.68
N MET A 276 12.28 1.45 -6.64
CA MET A 276 11.80 0.60 -5.56
C MET A 276 12.54 0.89 -4.25
N ALA A 277 13.87 1.02 -4.30
CA ALA A 277 14.67 1.36 -3.13
C ALA A 277 14.31 2.73 -2.55
N ALA A 278 14.10 3.75 -3.39
CA ALA A 278 13.62 5.05 -2.94
C ALA A 278 12.21 4.99 -2.32
N PHE A 279 11.33 4.14 -2.83
CA PHE A 279 10.04 3.91 -2.19
C PHE A 279 10.21 3.32 -0.79
N TYR A 280 10.99 2.25 -0.63
CA TYR A 280 11.19 1.60 0.66
C TYR A 280 12.00 2.44 1.67
N ALA A 281 12.93 3.27 1.20
CA ALA A 281 13.72 4.15 2.04
C ALA A 281 12.95 5.39 2.55
N ASP A 282 11.98 5.89 1.76
CA ASP A 282 11.32 7.18 2.03
C ASP A 282 9.80 7.06 2.10
N ALA A 283 9.14 6.51 1.09
CA ALA A 283 7.67 6.51 1.02
C ALA A 283 6.99 5.39 1.81
N ALA A 284 7.66 4.28 2.04
CA ALA A 284 7.14 3.07 2.69
C ALA A 284 7.05 3.12 4.23
N PRO A 285 7.96 3.80 4.95
CA PRO A 285 7.93 3.89 6.41
C PRO A 285 6.58 4.36 6.95
N VAL A 286 6.23 3.79 8.09
CA VAL A 286 4.97 3.98 8.81
C VAL A 286 5.31 4.48 10.21
N ALA A 287 4.74 5.59 10.66
CA ALA A 287 5.08 6.12 11.97
C ALA A 287 4.50 5.27 13.10
N ARG A 288 3.28 4.77 12.93
CA ARG A 288 2.56 4.03 13.96
C ARG A 288 1.90 2.78 13.39
N ARG A 289 2.47 1.61 13.67
CA ARG A 289 2.07 0.34 13.06
C ARG A 289 1.59 -0.71 14.07
N LEU A 290 0.82 -1.67 13.58
CA LEU A 290 0.46 -2.88 14.30
C LEU A 290 1.71 -3.78 14.50
N GLY A 291 2.04 -4.06 15.75
CA GLY A 291 3.04 -5.03 16.17
C GLY A 291 2.39 -6.37 16.51
N TRP A 292 2.76 -7.41 15.78
CA TRP A 292 2.37 -8.80 16.01
C TRP A 292 3.43 -9.74 15.43
N GLN A 293 3.43 -11.01 15.83
CA GLN A 293 4.51 -11.97 15.54
C GLN A 293 4.86 -12.09 14.04
N GLY A 294 3.85 -12.08 13.16
CA GLY A 294 4.04 -12.22 11.71
C GLY A 294 4.28 -10.90 10.96
N SER A 295 4.30 -9.74 11.62
CA SER A 295 4.50 -8.44 10.96
C SER A 295 5.84 -8.34 10.22
N ALA A 296 6.96 -8.58 10.91
CA ALA A 296 8.29 -8.50 10.32
C ALA A 296 8.55 -9.56 9.23
N PRO A 297 8.15 -10.83 9.39
CA PRO A 297 8.20 -11.81 8.30
C PRO A 297 7.40 -11.39 7.06
N ALA A 298 6.18 -10.85 7.24
CA ALA A 298 5.35 -10.39 6.12
C ALA A 298 6.00 -9.22 5.39
N GLU A 299 6.51 -8.22 6.12
CA GLU A 299 7.24 -7.08 5.54
C GLU A 299 8.48 -7.51 4.76
N ARG A 300 9.28 -8.42 5.32
CA ARG A 300 10.44 -8.98 4.63
C ARG A 300 10.04 -9.63 3.31
N LEU A 301 9.04 -10.51 3.34
CA LEU A 301 8.56 -11.23 2.17
C LEU A 301 8.02 -10.29 1.09
N GLY A 302 7.24 -9.27 1.48
CA GLY A 302 6.72 -8.27 0.55
C GLY A 302 7.82 -7.40 -0.07
N THR A 303 8.76 -6.92 0.75
CA THR A 303 9.91 -6.13 0.30
C THR A 303 10.78 -6.93 -0.65
N GLU A 304 11.09 -8.19 -0.31
CA GLU A 304 11.83 -9.11 -1.17
C GLU A 304 11.11 -9.32 -2.51
N SER A 305 9.80 -9.55 -2.48
CA SER A 305 9.00 -9.74 -3.71
C SER A 305 9.09 -8.54 -4.65
N ASP A 306 8.96 -7.33 -4.11
CA ASP A 306 9.03 -6.10 -4.91
C ASP A 306 10.43 -5.84 -5.46
N MET A 307 11.46 -6.09 -4.66
CA MET A 307 12.87 -5.90 -5.02
C MET A 307 13.33 -6.90 -6.06
N LEU A 308 12.99 -8.18 -5.91
CA LEU A 308 13.28 -9.22 -6.91
C LEU A 308 12.63 -8.88 -8.25
N ARG A 309 11.37 -8.41 -8.25
CA ARG A 309 10.68 -7.96 -9.46
C ARG A 309 11.36 -6.75 -10.10
N ALA A 310 11.97 -5.88 -9.30
CA ALA A 310 12.78 -4.76 -9.76
C ALA A 310 14.19 -5.17 -10.20
N GLY A 311 14.55 -6.46 -10.14
CA GLY A 311 15.85 -7.00 -10.56
C GLY A 311 16.94 -6.96 -9.50
N VAL A 312 16.59 -6.71 -8.23
CA VAL A 312 17.54 -6.64 -7.11
C VAL A 312 17.64 -8.02 -6.45
N PRO A 313 18.82 -8.68 -6.43
CA PRO A 313 18.99 -9.94 -5.72
C PRO A 313 18.87 -9.75 -4.21
N VAL A 314 18.41 -10.78 -3.49
CA VAL A 314 18.13 -10.71 -2.03
C VAL A 314 19.28 -10.12 -1.23
N GLY A 315 20.52 -10.56 -1.50
CA GLY A 315 21.71 -10.08 -0.81
C GLY A 315 22.06 -8.60 -1.03
N ALA A 316 21.49 -7.97 -2.07
CA ALA A 316 21.72 -6.57 -2.41
C ALA A 316 20.61 -5.63 -1.95
N ILE A 317 19.51 -6.16 -1.38
CA ILE A 317 18.36 -5.35 -0.93
C ILE A 317 18.80 -4.34 0.13
N GLU A 318 19.40 -4.80 1.23
CA GLU A 318 19.80 -3.89 2.31
C GLU A 318 20.93 -2.94 1.93
N PRO A 319 22.01 -3.35 1.23
CA PRO A 319 23.01 -2.42 0.69
C PRO A 319 22.39 -1.29 -0.15
N LEU A 320 21.45 -1.63 -1.05
CA LEU A 320 20.79 -0.65 -1.89
C LEU A 320 19.87 0.28 -1.09
N LEU A 321 19.11 -0.26 -0.13
CA LEU A 321 18.28 0.55 0.77
C LEU A 321 19.11 1.49 1.63
N ALA A 322 20.21 1.01 2.20
CA ALA A 322 21.15 1.80 2.99
C ALA A 322 21.75 2.95 2.15
N ALA A 323 22.16 2.67 0.91
CA ALA A 323 22.68 3.68 -0.01
C ALA A 323 21.63 4.79 -0.27
N VAL A 324 20.36 4.44 -0.47
CA VAL A 324 19.31 5.45 -0.67
C VAL A 324 18.98 6.21 0.62
N ARG A 325 18.86 5.52 1.77
CA ARG A 325 18.59 6.13 3.08
C ARG A 325 19.65 7.18 3.44
N ALA A 326 20.93 6.86 3.21
CA ALA A 326 22.05 7.78 3.44
C ALA A 326 22.02 9.01 2.52
N ASN A 327 21.32 8.95 1.39
CA ASN A 327 21.31 9.99 0.36
C ASN A 327 19.93 10.62 0.13
N LEU A 328 18.99 10.50 1.08
CA LEU A 328 17.67 11.14 1.00
C LEU A 328 17.75 12.67 0.89
N GLY A 329 18.75 13.29 1.52
CA GLY A 329 19.01 14.74 1.39
C GLY A 329 19.28 15.15 -0.05
N HIS A 330 20.11 14.38 -0.77
CA HIS A 330 20.41 14.62 -2.18
C HIS A 330 19.17 14.38 -3.06
N LEU A 331 18.40 13.33 -2.80
CA LEU A 331 17.13 13.08 -3.51
C LEU A 331 16.15 14.24 -3.34
N ASN A 332 16.02 14.76 -2.12
CA ASN A 332 15.15 15.90 -1.82
C ASN A 332 15.61 17.19 -2.50
N ALA A 333 16.92 17.45 -2.57
CA ALA A 333 17.44 18.58 -3.34
C ALA A 333 17.06 18.49 -4.83
N ILE A 334 17.19 17.32 -5.44
CA ILE A 334 16.79 17.09 -6.84
C ILE A 334 15.29 17.27 -7.04
N ARG A 335 14.45 16.69 -6.15
CA ARG A 335 12.99 16.84 -6.20
C ARG A 335 12.57 18.30 -6.14
N ALA A 336 13.15 19.07 -5.21
CA ALA A 336 12.90 20.50 -5.05
C ALA A 336 13.21 21.29 -6.33
N GLU A 337 14.37 21.04 -6.94
CA GLU A 337 14.79 21.69 -8.19
C GLU A 337 13.82 21.42 -9.34
N ILE A 338 13.47 20.14 -9.56
CA ILE A 338 12.55 19.74 -10.64
C ILE A 338 11.15 20.33 -10.41
N PHE A 339 10.66 20.33 -9.17
CA PHE A 339 9.34 20.83 -8.84
C PHE A 339 9.24 22.35 -9.09
N ARG A 340 10.19 23.15 -8.57
CA ARG A 340 10.22 24.60 -8.81
C ARG A 340 10.31 24.95 -10.30
N ARG A 341 11.11 24.22 -11.07
CA ARG A 341 11.17 24.40 -12.54
C ARG A 341 9.86 24.07 -13.24
N THR A 342 9.10 23.11 -12.74
CA THR A 342 7.80 22.75 -13.29
C THR A 342 6.76 23.82 -12.98
N MET A 343 6.80 24.38 -11.77
CA MET A 343 5.92 25.49 -11.34
C MET A 343 6.21 26.79 -12.08
N GLY A 344 7.49 27.15 -12.29
CA GLY A 344 7.86 28.38 -13.00
C GLY A 344 7.66 28.36 -14.53
N ARG A 345 7.12 27.27 -15.09
CA ARG A 345 6.83 27.11 -16.52
C ARG A 345 5.33 27.11 -16.83
N GLY A 346 4.46 27.21 -15.82
CA GLY A 346 3.01 27.30 -15.95
C GLY A 346 2.53 28.74 -15.86
#